data_AF-A0A9W9GVY4-F1
#
_entry.id   AF-A0A9W9GVY4-F1
#
_cell.length_a   1.000
_cell.length_b   1.000
_cell.length_c   1.000
_cell.angle_alpha   90.00
_cell.angle_beta   90.00
_cell.angle_gamma   90.00
#
_symmetry.space_group_name_H-M   'P 1'
#
loop_
_entity.id
_entity.type
_entity.pdbx_description
1 polymer ?
#
loop_
_entity_poly.entity_id
_entity_poly.type
_entity_poly.pdbx_seq_one_letter_code
_entity_poly.pdbx_strand_id
1 'polypeptide(L)'
;MPSTLSLLAHMRPCMRPQGVRPSAIRSFSISQRLRSPDASSVASSFLSRFQTLGPQTRTQTIDANQLQLLSLTINRPTLFPGAPSLSNGASAPQTGVPVPPGYHLAYFTPAFMESELGADGTDASYNPDAPFTRRMWAGGEVLWPRVDGEPNPLRVGQQVQETTRVLSAEAKVVKKTGEDMIVVGVEKEFANEYGVSIIDRRNWVFRKALPVPSASTPSGTPSSSTSHIATQNATSSLISTEGNTHTRTLVQTPVTLFRFSALTFNAHKIHYSLPWARDVEGHKDIVVHGPLNLISILDLWRDTRQNVADPTLVVPERISYRATSPLYAGEEYRIVLEEGEGTKVQIIGPGGMVHMKAEIH
;
A
#
# COMPACT_ATOMS: atom_id res chain seq x y z
N MET A 1 -10.99 27.70 -64.52
CA MET A 1 -10.45 28.36 -65.72
C MET A 1 -9.18 27.62 -66.14
N PRO A 2 -9.22 26.73 -67.14
CA PRO A 2 -8.00 26.15 -67.70
C PRO A 2 -7.49 27.05 -68.84
N SER A 3 -6.19 27.26 -68.92
CA SER A 3 -5.56 27.95 -70.05
C SER A 3 -4.20 27.31 -70.32
N THR A 4 -4.17 26.61 -71.43
CA THR A 4 -3.02 26.11 -72.17
C THR A 4 -2.06 27.22 -72.57
N LEU A 5 -0.75 26.93 -72.57
CA LEU A 5 0.18 27.41 -73.60
C LEU A 5 1.41 26.50 -73.71
N SER A 6 1.93 26.47 -74.92
CA SER A 6 2.77 25.44 -75.54
C SER A 6 4.13 26.01 -75.94
N LEU A 7 4.98 25.12 -76.49
CA LEU A 7 6.28 25.32 -77.17
C LEU A 7 7.50 25.55 -76.23
N LEU A 8 8.67 24.94 -76.41
CA LEU A 8 9.34 24.43 -77.61
C LEU A 8 10.36 23.34 -77.22
N ALA A 9 10.49 22.33 -78.08
CA ALA A 9 11.51 21.30 -78.04
C ALA A 9 12.86 21.80 -78.57
N HIS A 10 13.96 21.42 -77.94
CA HIS A 10 15.29 21.35 -78.55
C HIS A 10 15.91 19.97 -78.27
N MET A 11 16.17 19.23 -79.34
CA MET A 11 16.92 17.97 -79.34
C MET A 11 18.42 18.24 -79.38
N ARG A 12 19.21 17.46 -78.62
CA ARG A 12 20.56 16.90 -78.92
C ARG A 12 21.20 16.32 -77.63
N PRO A 13 22.22 15.44 -77.70
CA PRO A 13 22.17 14.03 -78.06
C PRO A 13 22.49 13.12 -76.85
N CYS A 14 22.14 11.84 -77.00
CA CYS A 14 22.39 10.75 -76.06
C CYS A 14 23.90 10.52 -75.83
N MET A 15 24.37 10.68 -74.59
CA MET A 15 25.63 10.09 -74.12
C MET A 15 25.35 9.31 -72.83
N ARG A 16 25.59 7.99 -72.86
CA ARG A 16 25.59 7.12 -71.68
C ARG A 16 26.92 7.28 -70.93
N PRO A 17 26.91 7.59 -69.63
CA PRO A 17 28.04 7.28 -68.76
C PRO A 17 27.83 5.92 -68.08
N GLN A 18 28.94 5.23 -67.93
CA GLN A 18 29.08 3.86 -67.45
C GLN A 18 28.60 3.70 -66.00
N GLY A 19 28.10 2.49 -65.69
CA GLY A 19 27.58 2.14 -64.37
C GLY A 19 28.64 2.24 -63.28
N VAL A 20 28.34 3.04 -62.25
CA VAL A 20 29.05 3.07 -60.98
C VAL A 20 28.41 2.02 -60.06
N ARG A 21 29.20 1.03 -59.63
CA ARG A 21 28.79 0.03 -58.63
C ARG A 21 28.44 0.75 -57.31
N PRO A 22 27.34 0.42 -56.63
CA PRO A 22 27.06 1.00 -55.32
C PRO A 22 28.10 0.47 -54.31
N SER A 23 28.90 1.37 -53.78
CA SER A 23 29.77 1.13 -52.62
C SER A 23 28.87 0.80 -51.43
N ALA A 24 29.01 -0.40 -50.88
CA ALA A 24 28.32 -0.80 -49.65
C ALA A 24 28.81 0.08 -48.48
N ILE A 25 28.02 1.08 -48.11
CA ILE A 25 28.20 1.80 -46.84
C ILE A 25 27.88 0.79 -45.74
N ARG A 26 28.91 0.25 -45.08
CA ARG A 26 28.74 -0.48 -43.82
C ARG A 26 28.34 0.54 -42.76
N SER A 27 27.04 0.77 -42.62
CA SER A 27 26.46 1.41 -41.45
C SER A 27 26.67 0.50 -40.26
N PHE A 28 27.67 0.79 -39.44
CA PHE A 28 27.80 0.22 -38.10
C PHE A 28 26.69 0.81 -37.24
N SER A 29 25.54 0.13 -37.19
CA SER A 29 24.55 0.37 -36.15
C SER A 29 25.15 -0.13 -34.83
N ILE A 30 25.73 0.77 -34.04
CA ILE A 30 25.95 0.51 -32.62
C ILE A 30 24.55 0.43 -32.01
N SER A 31 24.00 -0.79 -31.95
CA SER A 31 22.93 -1.08 -31.02
C SER A 31 23.53 -0.98 -29.63
N GLN A 32 23.57 0.23 -29.07
CA GLN A 32 23.52 0.35 -27.61
C GLN A 32 22.19 -0.28 -27.24
N ARG A 33 22.21 -1.56 -26.87
CA ARG A 33 21.15 -2.09 -26.01
C ARG A 33 21.17 -1.18 -24.80
N LEU A 34 20.22 -0.24 -24.72
CA LEU A 34 19.90 0.45 -23.50
C LEU A 34 19.63 -0.67 -22.49
N ARG A 35 20.64 -0.97 -21.66
CA ARG A 35 20.45 -1.91 -20.56
C ARG A 35 19.34 -1.30 -19.72
N SER A 36 18.30 -2.06 -19.45
CA SER A 36 17.31 -1.69 -18.44
C SER A 36 18.07 -1.22 -17.19
N PRO A 37 17.74 -0.05 -16.64
CA PRO A 37 18.51 0.50 -15.52
C PRO A 37 18.50 -0.52 -14.37
N ASP A 38 19.68 -0.77 -13.80
CA ASP A 38 19.79 -1.66 -12.65
C ASP A 38 19.16 -1.03 -11.40
N ALA A 39 18.81 -1.87 -10.43
CA ALA A 39 18.10 -1.44 -9.22
C ALA A 39 18.87 -0.35 -8.44
N SER A 40 20.20 -0.42 -8.41
CA SER A 40 21.05 0.51 -7.65
C SER A 40 21.02 1.90 -8.27
N SER A 41 21.09 1.98 -9.60
CA SER A 41 20.97 3.24 -10.34
C SER A 41 19.59 3.88 -10.17
N VAL A 42 18.51 3.08 -10.27
CA VAL A 42 17.14 3.57 -10.06
C VAL A 42 16.94 4.06 -8.63
N ALA A 43 17.40 3.29 -7.62
CA ALA A 43 17.28 3.67 -6.21
C ALA A 43 18.03 4.97 -5.91
N SER A 44 19.26 5.12 -6.42
CA SER A 44 20.08 6.32 -6.22
C SER A 44 19.45 7.56 -6.87
N SER A 45 18.95 7.42 -8.10
CA SER A 45 18.27 8.50 -8.82
C SER A 45 16.98 8.92 -8.11
N PHE A 46 16.20 7.95 -7.64
CA PHE A 46 15.00 8.19 -6.86
C PHE A 46 15.30 8.97 -5.56
N LEU A 47 16.30 8.52 -4.79
CA LEU A 47 16.66 9.18 -3.53
C LEU A 47 17.16 10.60 -3.76
N SER A 48 18.04 10.80 -4.76
CA SER A 48 18.56 12.13 -5.12
C SER A 48 17.44 13.10 -5.53
N ARG A 49 16.44 12.61 -6.27
CA ARG A 49 15.26 13.41 -6.64
C ARG A 49 14.51 13.89 -5.39
N PHE A 50 14.21 13.01 -4.44
CA PHE A 50 13.46 13.40 -3.23
C PHE A 50 14.28 14.20 -2.22
N GLN A 51 15.61 14.01 -2.17
CA GLN A 51 16.50 14.89 -1.42
C GLN A 51 16.50 16.32 -1.98
N THR A 52 16.40 16.46 -3.30
CA THR A 52 16.31 17.77 -3.97
C THR A 52 14.94 18.42 -3.79
N LEU A 53 13.85 17.64 -3.90
CA LEU A 53 12.48 18.14 -3.71
C LEU A 53 12.17 18.52 -2.26
N GLY A 54 12.81 17.84 -1.30
CA GLY A 54 12.56 18.02 0.13
C GLY A 54 11.22 17.42 0.59
N PRO A 55 10.89 17.63 1.88
CA PRO A 55 9.65 17.15 2.48
C PRO A 55 8.41 17.69 1.78
N GLN A 56 7.37 16.86 1.66
CA GLN A 56 6.08 17.27 1.11
C GLN A 56 5.06 17.41 2.23
N THR A 57 4.36 18.53 2.28
CA THR A 57 3.42 18.84 3.36
C THR A 57 2.01 19.04 2.81
N ARG A 58 1.02 18.54 3.55
CA ARG A 58 -0.41 18.78 3.29
C ARG A 58 -1.19 18.86 4.59
N THR A 59 -2.38 19.42 4.51
CA THR A 59 -3.26 19.60 5.66
C THR A 59 -4.60 18.94 5.39
N GLN A 60 -5.15 18.26 6.40
CA GLN A 60 -6.49 17.69 6.37
C GLN A 60 -7.16 17.91 7.72
N THR A 61 -8.45 18.23 7.71
CA THR A 61 -9.29 18.13 8.90
C THR A 61 -9.66 16.67 9.15
N ILE A 62 -9.44 16.18 10.37
CA ILE A 62 -9.84 14.83 10.77
C ILE A 62 -11.36 14.78 10.87
N ASP A 63 -12.02 14.23 9.84
CA ASP A 63 -13.47 14.20 9.77
C ASP A 63 -14.07 12.98 10.49
N ALA A 64 -15.26 13.18 11.07
CA ALA A 64 -15.95 12.15 11.85
C ALA A 64 -16.45 10.98 10.98
N ASN A 65 -16.79 11.24 9.71
CA ASN A 65 -17.39 10.26 8.83
C ASN A 65 -16.37 9.19 8.43
N GLN A 66 -15.15 9.59 8.04
CA GLN A 66 -14.07 8.68 7.73
C GLN A 66 -13.69 7.82 8.95
N LEU A 67 -13.68 8.41 10.16
CA LEU A 67 -13.49 7.66 11.42
C LEU A 67 -14.57 6.59 11.62
N GLN A 68 -15.83 6.98 11.47
CA GLN A 68 -16.98 6.10 11.63
C GLN A 68 -16.95 4.96 10.62
N LEU A 69 -16.72 5.27 9.34
CA LEU A 69 -16.66 4.28 8.28
C LEU A 69 -15.50 3.31 8.46
N LEU A 70 -14.35 3.75 8.97
CA LEU A 70 -13.26 2.84 9.33
C LEU A 70 -13.70 1.85 10.40
N SER A 71 -14.24 2.36 11.52
CA SER A 71 -14.70 1.53 12.64
C SER A 71 -15.73 0.49 12.18
N LEU A 72 -16.72 0.89 11.37
CA LEU A 72 -17.72 -0.01 10.83
C LEU A 72 -17.16 -0.98 9.77
N THR A 73 -16.09 -0.62 9.07
CA THR A 73 -15.43 -1.51 8.10
C THR A 73 -14.71 -2.65 8.79
N ILE A 74 -14.15 -2.41 9.97
CA ILE A 74 -13.48 -3.42 10.79
C ILE A 74 -14.41 -4.06 11.84
N ASN A 75 -15.72 -3.97 11.62
CA ASN A 75 -16.79 -4.53 12.47
C ASN A 75 -16.73 -4.09 13.95
N ARG A 76 -16.31 -2.85 14.20
CA ARG A 76 -16.31 -2.25 15.53
C ARG A 76 -17.44 -1.25 15.66
N PRO A 77 -18.50 -1.56 16.43
CA PRO A 77 -19.63 -0.66 16.61
C PRO A 77 -19.31 0.49 17.57
N THR A 78 -18.17 0.47 18.27
CA THR A 78 -17.72 1.55 19.16
C THR A 78 -16.23 1.80 18.96
N LEU A 79 -15.78 3.05 19.14
CA LEU A 79 -14.35 3.41 19.07
C LEU A 79 -13.58 2.93 20.32
N PHE A 80 -14.22 3.10 21.47
CA PHE A 80 -13.67 2.80 22.79
C PHE A 80 -14.70 2.02 23.62
N PRO A 81 -14.27 1.26 24.64
CA PRO A 81 -15.16 0.71 25.65
C PRO A 81 -16.06 1.80 26.25
N GLY A 82 -17.38 1.58 26.26
CA GLY A 82 -18.37 2.53 26.79
C GLY A 82 -18.73 3.70 25.88
N ALA A 83 -18.08 3.86 24.71
CA ALA A 83 -18.46 4.89 23.75
C ALA A 83 -19.83 4.61 23.11
N PRO A 84 -20.56 5.64 22.63
CA PRO A 84 -21.80 5.45 21.89
C PRO A 84 -21.62 4.51 20.68
N SER A 85 -22.67 3.74 20.39
CA SER A 85 -22.71 2.93 19.18
C SER A 85 -22.60 3.83 17.94
N LEU A 86 -21.88 3.35 16.93
CA LEU A 86 -21.68 3.99 15.62
C LEU A 86 -22.61 3.42 14.55
N SER A 87 -23.32 2.33 14.84
CA SER A 87 -24.18 1.62 13.89
C SER A 87 -25.63 2.10 13.94
N ASN A 88 -26.32 2.12 12.79
CA ASN A 88 -27.77 2.27 12.65
C ASN A 88 -28.39 3.48 13.37
N GLY A 89 -28.42 4.63 12.69
CA GLY A 89 -29.12 5.84 13.19
C GLY A 89 -28.36 6.61 14.28
N ALA A 90 -27.16 6.16 14.64
CA ALA A 90 -26.28 6.87 15.54
C ALA A 90 -25.65 8.11 14.88
N SER A 91 -25.46 9.16 15.68
CA SER A 91 -24.69 10.34 15.28
C SER A 91 -23.23 9.96 15.04
N ALA A 92 -22.63 10.60 14.03
CA ALA A 92 -21.18 10.52 13.81
C ALA A 92 -20.40 10.93 15.09
N PRO A 93 -19.15 10.44 15.26
CA PRO A 93 -18.28 10.86 16.35
C PRO A 93 -18.24 12.38 16.53
N GLN A 94 -18.40 12.85 17.76
CA GLN A 94 -18.39 14.28 18.06
C GLN A 94 -16.99 14.87 17.90
N THR A 95 -16.92 16.19 17.65
CA THR A 95 -15.68 16.95 17.69
C THR A 95 -14.94 16.72 19.02
N GLY A 96 -13.62 16.57 18.96
CA GLY A 96 -12.78 16.33 20.13
C GLY A 96 -12.60 14.85 20.50
N VAL A 97 -13.40 13.93 19.95
CA VAL A 97 -13.21 12.48 20.15
C VAL A 97 -11.82 12.05 19.62
N PRO A 98 -10.98 11.39 20.44
CA PRO A 98 -9.70 10.87 19.98
C PRO A 98 -9.83 9.84 18.86
N VAL A 99 -8.87 9.85 17.94
CA VAL A 99 -8.68 8.83 16.92
C VAL A 99 -7.88 7.67 17.52
N PRO A 100 -8.40 6.43 17.49
CA PRO A 100 -7.67 5.27 18.02
C PRO A 100 -6.32 5.05 17.30
N PRO A 101 -5.30 4.49 17.99
CA PRO A 101 -4.02 4.15 17.36
C PRO A 101 -4.18 3.31 16.10
N GLY A 102 -3.50 3.72 15.02
CA GLY A 102 -3.55 3.06 13.70
C GLY A 102 -4.66 3.56 12.79
N TYR A 103 -5.68 4.26 13.31
CA TYR A 103 -6.80 4.73 12.49
C TYR A 103 -6.44 5.96 11.66
N HIS A 104 -5.29 6.60 11.92
CA HIS A 104 -4.72 7.65 11.06
C HIS A 104 -4.48 7.16 9.62
N LEU A 105 -4.35 5.83 9.41
CA LEU A 105 -4.19 5.20 8.10
C LEU A 105 -5.38 5.37 7.16
N ALA A 106 -6.56 5.74 7.67
CA ALA A 106 -7.70 6.09 6.83
C ALA A 106 -7.64 7.53 6.31
N TYR A 107 -6.82 8.39 6.90
CA TYR A 107 -6.70 9.78 6.49
C TYR A 107 -5.49 9.99 5.58
N PHE A 108 -5.40 11.19 5.03
CA PHE A 108 -4.33 11.63 4.14
C PHE A 108 -4.21 10.66 2.97
N THR A 109 -5.34 10.31 2.35
CA THR A 109 -5.39 9.41 1.20
C THR A 109 -4.68 10.03 -0.01
N PRO A 110 -4.12 9.21 -0.92
CA PRO A 110 -3.59 9.72 -2.18
C PRO A 110 -4.70 10.39 -3.00
N ALA A 111 -4.38 11.44 -3.75
CA ALA A 111 -5.36 12.19 -4.56
C ALA A 111 -4.98 12.14 -6.06
N PHE A 112 -4.87 10.91 -6.58
CA PHE A 112 -4.52 10.65 -7.98
C PHE A 112 -5.77 10.34 -8.81
N MET A 113 -5.81 10.85 -10.04
CA MET A 113 -6.76 10.40 -11.04
C MET A 113 -6.46 8.96 -11.45
N GLU A 114 -7.48 8.24 -11.91
CA GLU A 114 -7.32 6.85 -12.38
C GLU A 114 -6.25 6.72 -13.48
N SER A 115 -6.14 7.72 -14.37
CA SER A 115 -5.14 7.78 -15.43
C SER A 115 -3.69 7.92 -14.94
N GLU A 116 -3.49 8.30 -13.68
CA GLU A 116 -2.19 8.46 -13.04
C GLU A 116 -1.77 7.21 -12.24
N LEU A 117 -2.65 6.22 -12.12
CA LEU A 117 -2.38 4.99 -11.40
C LEU A 117 -1.50 4.04 -12.22
N GLY A 118 -0.76 3.19 -11.51
CA GLY A 118 -0.07 2.05 -12.11
C GLY A 118 -1.04 1.06 -12.75
N ALA A 119 -0.52 0.18 -13.60
CA ALA A 119 -1.34 -0.87 -14.22
C ALA A 119 -2.02 -1.79 -13.17
N ASP A 120 -1.42 -1.94 -11.98
CA ASP A 120 -1.96 -2.65 -10.83
C ASP A 120 -2.95 -1.82 -10.00
N GLY A 121 -3.22 -0.57 -10.38
CA GLY A 121 -4.10 0.36 -9.66
C GLY A 121 -3.46 1.03 -8.44
N THR A 122 -2.16 0.83 -8.19
CA THR A 122 -1.45 1.57 -7.14
C THR A 122 -1.25 3.03 -7.55
N ASP A 123 -1.33 3.95 -6.59
CA ASP A 123 -0.90 5.33 -6.83
C ASP A 123 0.62 5.40 -7.07
N ALA A 124 1.05 6.43 -7.78
CA ALA A 124 2.44 6.63 -8.15
C ALA A 124 3.27 7.40 -7.09
N SER A 125 2.71 7.70 -5.91
CA SER A 125 3.41 8.50 -4.90
C SER A 125 4.63 7.75 -4.37
N TYR A 126 5.79 8.41 -4.43
CA TYR A 126 7.08 7.86 -3.99
C TYR A 126 7.45 6.53 -4.64
N ASN A 127 6.98 6.29 -5.88
CA ASN A 127 7.40 5.14 -6.66
C ASN A 127 8.77 5.42 -7.34
N PRO A 128 9.73 4.48 -7.27
CA PRO A 128 10.89 4.47 -8.16
C PRO A 128 10.47 4.37 -9.63
N ASP A 129 11.36 4.78 -10.52
CA ASP A 129 11.12 4.71 -11.95
C ASP A 129 11.03 3.26 -12.45
N ALA A 130 10.46 3.10 -13.64
CA ALA A 130 10.40 1.82 -14.32
C ALA A 130 11.82 1.21 -14.45
N PRO A 131 11.95 -0.12 -14.31
CA PRO A 131 10.87 -1.10 -14.24
C PRO A 131 10.32 -1.38 -12.82
N PHE A 132 10.77 -0.72 -11.76
CA PHE A 132 10.44 -1.07 -10.37
C PHE A 132 9.14 -0.41 -9.87
N THR A 133 8.02 -0.72 -10.53
CA THR A 133 6.73 -0.06 -10.23
C THR A 133 5.74 -0.92 -9.46
N ARG A 134 6.00 -2.22 -9.28
CA ARG A 134 5.09 -3.10 -8.53
C ARG A 134 5.36 -2.93 -7.04
N ARG A 135 4.40 -2.39 -6.27
CA ARG A 135 4.59 -1.94 -4.88
C ARG A 135 4.00 -2.92 -3.85
N MET A 136 4.75 -3.23 -2.79
CA MET A 136 4.27 -4.02 -1.64
C MET A 136 4.55 -3.32 -0.31
N TRP A 137 3.62 -3.51 0.63
CA TRP A 137 3.76 -3.11 2.02
C TRP A 137 4.61 -4.13 2.79
N ALA A 138 5.85 -3.80 3.15
CA ALA A 138 6.78 -4.75 3.74
C ALA A 138 6.86 -4.68 5.27
N GLY A 139 6.58 -3.51 5.86
CA GLY A 139 6.75 -3.29 7.29
C GLY A 139 6.97 -1.82 7.61
N GLY A 140 7.31 -1.53 8.85
CA GLY A 140 7.49 -0.16 9.30
C GLY A 140 7.49 -0.04 10.81
N GLU A 141 7.33 1.21 11.25
CA GLU A 141 7.25 1.59 12.64
C GLU A 141 6.28 2.75 12.78
N VAL A 142 5.47 2.76 13.83
CA VAL A 142 4.66 3.92 14.19
C VAL A 142 5.02 4.32 15.60
N LEU A 143 5.28 5.60 15.82
CA LEU A 143 5.54 6.21 17.12
C LEU A 143 4.40 7.17 17.46
N TRP A 144 4.04 7.23 18.73
CA TRP A 144 3.13 8.23 19.28
C TRP A 144 3.87 9.05 20.34
N PRO A 145 4.56 10.13 19.94
CA PRO A 145 5.30 10.98 20.86
C PRO A 145 4.41 11.51 21.99
N ARG A 146 4.99 11.62 23.18
CA ARG A 146 4.38 12.29 24.32
C ARG A 146 4.72 13.77 24.28
N VAL A 147 3.76 14.62 24.64
CA VAL A 147 3.97 16.06 24.85
C VAL A 147 3.83 16.30 26.34
N ASP A 148 4.89 16.78 26.99
CA ASP A 148 4.96 16.98 28.44
C ASP A 148 4.61 15.71 29.27
N GLY A 149 4.98 14.54 28.76
CA GLY A 149 4.69 13.24 29.39
C GLY A 149 3.32 12.65 29.05
N GLU A 150 2.45 13.40 28.38
CA GLU A 150 1.07 13.00 28.08
C GLU A 150 0.86 12.58 26.62
N PRO A 151 -0.11 11.68 26.34
CA PRO A 151 -0.51 11.36 24.97
C PRO A 151 -1.09 12.59 24.23
N ASN A 152 -0.64 12.80 22.99
CA ASN A 152 -1.20 13.81 22.09
C ASN A 152 -1.94 13.14 20.89
N PRO A 153 -3.10 12.48 21.10
CA PRO A 153 -3.80 11.82 20.01
C PRO A 153 -4.41 12.83 19.02
N LEU A 154 -4.54 12.42 17.76
CA LEU A 154 -5.36 13.16 16.80
C LEU A 154 -6.83 13.14 17.26
N ARG A 155 -7.58 14.20 16.98
CA ARG A 155 -8.99 14.33 17.39
C ARG A 155 -9.90 14.72 16.23
N VAL A 156 -11.15 14.27 16.28
CA VAL A 156 -12.18 14.66 15.30
C VAL A 156 -12.36 16.18 15.31
N GLY A 157 -12.40 16.78 14.12
CA GLY A 157 -12.52 18.22 13.90
C GLY A 157 -11.18 18.97 13.94
N GLN A 158 -10.08 18.30 14.30
CA GLN A 158 -8.76 18.92 14.35
C GLN A 158 -8.19 19.09 12.95
N GLN A 159 -7.53 20.23 12.70
CA GLN A 159 -6.73 20.43 11.50
C GLN A 159 -5.33 19.84 11.75
N VAL A 160 -4.95 18.85 10.94
CA VAL A 160 -3.68 18.12 11.09
C VAL A 160 -2.81 18.39 9.87
N GLN A 161 -1.54 18.63 10.10
CA GLN A 161 -0.53 18.74 9.06
C GLN A 161 0.25 17.42 8.95
N GLU A 162 0.32 16.85 7.75
CA GLU A 162 1.13 15.68 7.44
C GLU A 162 2.34 16.10 6.61
N THR A 163 3.54 15.80 7.10
CA THR A 163 4.80 16.04 6.38
C THR A 163 5.46 14.70 6.04
N THR A 164 5.56 14.39 4.75
CA THR A 164 6.22 13.18 4.25
C THR A 164 7.67 13.45 3.87
N ARG A 165 8.58 12.54 4.25
CA ARG A 165 10.00 12.55 3.86
C ARG A 165 10.43 11.18 3.35
N VAL A 166 11.15 11.13 2.24
CA VAL A 166 11.87 9.91 1.83
C VAL A 166 13.14 9.82 2.65
N LEU A 167 13.28 8.74 3.41
CA LEU A 167 14.45 8.47 4.25
C LEU A 167 15.53 7.71 3.51
N SER A 168 15.14 6.72 2.69
CA SER A 168 16.08 5.84 2.01
C SER A 168 15.47 5.22 0.74
N ALA A 169 16.34 4.79 -0.16
CA ALA A 169 16.01 3.89 -1.25
C ALA A 169 17.20 2.95 -1.49
N GLU A 170 16.97 1.66 -1.28
CA GLU A 170 18.03 0.65 -1.25
C GLU A 170 17.74 -0.47 -2.23
N ALA A 171 18.63 -0.71 -3.19
CA ALA A 171 18.58 -1.90 -4.02
C ALA A 171 18.89 -3.16 -3.20
N LYS A 172 18.04 -4.18 -3.32
CA LYS A 172 18.18 -5.48 -2.64
C LYS A 172 17.85 -6.60 -3.60
N VAL A 173 18.25 -7.82 -3.22
CA VAL A 173 17.91 -9.05 -3.94
C VAL A 173 16.95 -9.89 -3.09
N VAL A 174 15.88 -10.40 -3.71
CA VAL A 174 14.91 -11.26 -3.06
C VAL A 174 15.57 -12.60 -2.78
N LYS A 175 15.80 -12.92 -1.50
CA LYS A 175 16.52 -14.14 -1.09
C LYS A 175 15.98 -15.44 -1.70
N LYS A 176 14.65 -15.53 -1.92
CA LYS A 176 14.00 -16.75 -2.44
C LYS A 176 14.09 -16.89 -3.96
N THR A 177 13.98 -15.78 -4.71
CA THR A 177 13.85 -15.80 -6.17
C THR A 177 15.10 -15.29 -6.90
N GLY A 178 16.00 -14.59 -6.20
CA GLY A 178 17.16 -13.92 -6.79
C GLY A 178 16.80 -12.64 -7.57
N GLU A 179 15.54 -12.21 -7.54
CA GLU A 179 15.09 -11.02 -8.27
C GLU A 179 15.51 -9.72 -7.57
N ASP A 180 15.81 -8.69 -8.37
CA ASP A 180 16.07 -7.35 -7.87
C ASP A 180 14.78 -6.72 -7.28
N MET A 181 14.95 -5.94 -6.23
CA MET A 181 13.94 -5.05 -5.68
C MET A 181 14.57 -3.76 -5.16
N ILE A 182 13.75 -2.74 -4.94
CA ILE A 182 14.13 -1.52 -4.23
C ILE A 182 13.29 -1.44 -2.96
N VAL A 183 13.93 -1.17 -1.82
CA VAL A 183 13.24 -0.87 -0.57
C VAL A 183 13.29 0.63 -0.34
N VAL A 184 12.13 1.27 -0.33
CA VAL A 184 11.99 2.71 -0.08
C VAL A 184 11.49 2.91 1.35
N GLY A 185 12.26 3.64 2.14
CA GLY A 185 11.87 4.10 3.48
C GLY A 185 11.23 5.48 3.40
N VAL A 186 10.04 5.64 3.96
CA VAL A 186 9.30 6.90 4.02
C VAL A 186 8.88 7.18 5.45
N GLU A 187 9.00 8.42 5.89
CA GLU A 187 8.46 8.91 7.17
C GLU A 187 7.32 9.87 6.92
N LYS A 188 6.24 9.74 7.68
CA LYS A 188 5.11 10.66 7.70
C LYS A 188 4.92 11.17 9.11
N GLU A 189 5.09 12.47 9.29
CA GLU A 189 4.90 13.16 10.56
C GLU A 189 3.54 13.83 10.57
N PHE A 190 2.69 13.51 11.54
CA PHE A 190 1.36 14.10 11.71
C PHE A 190 1.38 15.02 12.93
N ALA A 191 1.25 16.31 12.69
CA ALA A 191 1.28 17.34 13.71
C ALA A 191 -0.08 18.05 13.83
N ASN A 192 -0.48 18.29 15.06
CA ASN A 192 -1.64 19.11 15.40
C ASN A 192 -1.20 20.40 16.13
N GLU A 193 -2.14 21.18 16.64
CA GLU A 193 -1.84 22.43 17.36
C GLU A 193 -1.02 22.26 18.65
N TYR A 194 -0.90 21.03 19.17
CA TYR A 194 -0.12 20.68 20.36
C TYR A 194 1.24 20.05 20.03
N GLY A 195 1.58 19.91 18.74
CA GLY A 195 2.84 19.31 18.28
C GLY A 195 2.65 17.99 17.53
N VAL A 196 3.74 17.21 17.43
CA VAL A 196 3.73 15.93 16.70
C VAL A 196 2.95 14.88 17.47
N SER A 197 1.89 14.36 16.87
CA SER A 197 1.05 13.31 17.43
C SER A 197 1.48 11.91 17.00
N ILE A 198 1.93 11.77 15.75
CA ILE A 198 2.26 10.47 15.15
C ILE A 198 3.48 10.62 14.22
N ILE A 199 4.40 9.67 14.29
CA ILE A 199 5.43 9.45 13.27
C ILE A 199 5.22 8.06 12.69
N ASP A 200 4.83 7.97 11.42
CA ASP A 200 4.58 6.72 10.69
C ASP A 200 5.69 6.48 9.66
N ARG A 201 6.57 5.54 9.96
CA ARG A 201 7.66 5.10 9.09
C ARG A 201 7.25 3.85 8.35
N ARG A 202 7.36 3.86 7.03
CA ARG A 202 6.93 2.78 6.14
C ARG A 202 8.08 2.30 5.29
N ASN A 203 8.16 0.99 5.11
CA ASN A 203 9.04 0.35 4.16
C ASN A 203 8.19 -0.22 3.01
N TRP A 204 8.33 0.38 1.84
CA TRP A 204 7.74 -0.13 0.60
C TRP A 204 8.77 -0.90 -0.19
N VAL A 205 8.38 -2.09 -0.66
CA VAL A 205 9.17 -2.89 -1.58
C VAL A 205 8.65 -2.66 -2.99
N PHE A 206 9.55 -2.34 -3.90
CA PHE A 206 9.27 -2.16 -5.31
C PHE A 206 9.97 -3.24 -6.11
N ARG A 207 9.19 -4.02 -6.86
CA ARG A 207 9.67 -5.07 -7.76
C ARG A 207 9.44 -4.66 -9.19
N LYS A 208 10.14 -5.35 -10.10
CA LYS A 208 9.90 -5.19 -11.53
C LYS A 208 8.42 -5.43 -11.86
N ALA A 209 7.85 -4.56 -12.70
CA ALA A 209 6.51 -4.71 -13.24
C ALA A 209 6.38 -6.07 -13.93
N LEU A 210 5.23 -6.71 -13.77
CA LEU A 210 4.93 -7.92 -14.52
C LEU A 210 4.40 -7.55 -15.91
N PRO A 211 4.70 -8.34 -16.96
CA PRO A 211 4.05 -8.17 -18.24
C PRO A 211 2.54 -8.32 -18.05
N VAL A 212 1.76 -7.35 -18.50
CA VAL A 212 0.31 -7.50 -18.55
C VAL A 212 0.01 -8.50 -19.67
N PRO A 213 -0.72 -9.61 -19.41
CA PRO A 213 -1.09 -10.54 -20.47
C PRO A 213 -1.87 -9.79 -21.55
N SER A 214 -1.35 -9.78 -22.78
CA SER A 214 -2.10 -9.31 -23.94
C SER A 214 -3.33 -10.21 -24.13
N ALA A 215 -4.49 -9.61 -24.40
CA ALA A 215 -5.82 -10.25 -24.47
C ALA A 215 -6.00 -11.32 -25.57
N SER A 216 -4.92 -11.91 -26.09
CA SER A 216 -4.88 -12.77 -27.27
C SER A 216 -4.43 -14.21 -27.03
N THR A 217 -4.47 -14.71 -25.79
CA THR A 217 -4.18 -16.13 -25.52
C THR A 217 -5.22 -16.73 -24.59
N PRO A 218 -6.05 -17.69 -25.04
CA PRO A 218 -6.94 -18.42 -24.13
C PRO A 218 -6.07 -19.36 -23.28
N SER A 219 -5.68 -18.90 -22.11
CA SER A 219 -4.96 -19.72 -21.14
C SER A 219 -5.93 -20.65 -20.43
N GLY A 220 -5.90 -21.93 -20.79
CA GLY A 220 -6.17 -23.08 -19.93
C GLY A 220 -7.58 -23.22 -19.34
N THR A 221 -8.09 -24.45 -19.38
CA THR A 221 -9.33 -24.86 -18.70
C THR A 221 -9.34 -24.34 -17.26
N PRO A 222 -10.38 -23.62 -16.80
CA PRO A 222 -10.46 -23.19 -15.42
C PRO A 222 -10.45 -24.44 -14.54
N SER A 223 -9.42 -24.60 -13.71
CA SER A 223 -9.43 -25.60 -12.66
C SER A 223 -10.54 -25.19 -11.69
N SER A 224 -11.69 -25.87 -11.83
CA SER A 224 -12.87 -25.65 -11.02
C SER A 224 -12.65 -26.21 -9.62
N SER A 225 -11.89 -25.50 -8.80
CA SER A 225 -12.04 -25.58 -7.34
C SER A 225 -13.07 -24.53 -6.91
N THR A 226 -14.32 -24.76 -7.29
CA THR A 226 -15.46 -23.95 -6.88
C THR A 226 -15.78 -24.28 -5.42
N SER A 227 -15.05 -23.70 -4.48
CA SER A 227 -15.35 -23.85 -3.04
C SER A 227 -15.16 -22.55 -2.25
N HIS A 228 -15.54 -21.40 -2.84
CA HIS A 228 -15.46 -20.11 -2.14
C HIS A 228 -16.75 -19.28 -2.14
N ILE A 229 -17.90 -19.90 -2.44
CA ILE A 229 -19.21 -19.30 -2.09
C ILE A 229 -19.73 -19.95 -0.80
N ALA A 230 -18.87 -20.03 0.22
CA ALA A 230 -19.38 -19.95 1.58
C ALA A 230 -19.39 -18.45 1.88
N THR A 231 -20.58 -17.85 1.93
CA THR A 231 -20.81 -16.50 2.45
C THR A 231 -20.47 -16.48 3.94
N GLN A 232 -19.19 -16.62 4.28
CA GLN A 232 -18.73 -16.36 5.63
C GLN A 232 -18.74 -14.85 5.80
N ASN A 233 -19.57 -14.38 6.71
CA ASN A 233 -19.49 -13.00 7.16
C ASN A 233 -18.12 -12.76 7.77
N ALA A 234 -17.65 -11.51 7.74
CA ALA A 234 -16.45 -11.17 8.48
C ALA A 234 -16.69 -11.47 9.97
N THR A 235 -15.81 -12.24 10.57
CA THR A 235 -15.92 -12.65 11.98
C THR A 235 -14.72 -12.15 12.77
N SER A 236 -14.99 -11.86 14.04
CA SER A 236 -13.98 -11.65 15.06
C SER A 236 -14.39 -12.43 16.29
N SER A 237 -13.52 -13.33 16.77
CA SER A 237 -13.78 -14.05 18.01
C SER A 237 -13.69 -13.11 19.21
N LEU A 238 -14.21 -13.57 20.36
CA LEU A 238 -13.79 -13.03 21.65
C LEU A 238 -12.29 -13.25 21.85
N ILE A 239 -11.69 -12.45 22.73
CA ILE A 239 -10.28 -12.60 23.11
C ILE A 239 -10.16 -13.84 24.00
N SER A 240 -9.34 -14.81 23.61
CA SER A 240 -8.88 -15.87 24.49
C SER A 240 -7.63 -15.41 25.23
N THR A 241 -7.54 -15.65 26.53
CA THR A 241 -6.37 -15.28 27.35
C THR A 241 -5.85 -16.49 28.10
N GLU A 242 -4.58 -16.81 27.90
CA GLU A 242 -3.85 -17.89 28.58
C GLU A 242 -2.55 -17.32 29.15
N GLY A 243 -2.50 -17.11 30.47
CA GLY A 243 -1.36 -16.43 31.10
C GLY A 243 -1.20 -15.00 30.57
N ASN A 244 -0.03 -14.69 30.02
CA ASN A 244 0.30 -13.42 29.37
C ASN A 244 0.03 -13.40 27.85
N THR A 245 -0.65 -14.42 27.33
CA THR A 245 -0.92 -14.57 25.90
C THR A 245 -2.39 -14.28 25.61
N HIS A 246 -2.64 -13.33 24.72
CA HIS A 246 -3.96 -12.94 24.25
C HIS A 246 -4.12 -13.26 22.77
N THR A 247 -5.19 -13.96 22.40
CA THR A 247 -5.43 -14.37 21.02
C THR A 247 -6.80 -13.90 20.54
N ARG A 248 -6.85 -13.36 19.32
CA ARG A 248 -8.08 -13.08 18.59
C ARG A 248 -8.04 -13.72 17.20
N THR A 249 -9.10 -14.42 16.86
CA THR A 249 -9.29 -15.04 15.55
C THR A 249 -10.14 -14.13 14.66
N LEU A 250 -9.74 -13.95 13.40
CA LEU A 250 -10.38 -13.07 12.43
C LEU A 250 -10.58 -13.78 11.09
N VAL A 251 -11.64 -13.38 10.38
CA VAL A 251 -11.84 -13.69 8.95
C VAL A 251 -12.15 -12.39 8.21
N GLN A 252 -11.32 -12.05 7.23
CA GLN A 252 -11.55 -10.89 6.36
C GLN A 252 -12.26 -11.34 5.07
N THR A 253 -13.28 -10.60 4.65
CA THR A 253 -14.09 -10.94 3.46
C THR A 253 -13.76 -10.04 2.28
N PRO A 254 -14.14 -10.43 1.04
CA PRO A 254 -14.06 -9.52 -0.09
C PRO A 254 -14.77 -8.18 0.15
N VAL A 255 -15.87 -8.19 0.91
CA VAL A 255 -16.60 -6.96 1.29
C VAL A 255 -15.76 -6.09 2.21
N THR A 256 -15.09 -6.67 3.21
CA THR A 256 -14.20 -5.90 4.10
C THR A 256 -13.05 -5.28 3.30
N LEU A 257 -12.41 -6.07 2.42
CA LEU A 257 -11.28 -5.60 1.61
C LEU A 257 -11.69 -4.52 0.62
N PHE A 258 -12.87 -4.64 -0.01
CA PHE A 258 -13.43 -3.60 -0.86
C PHE A 258 -13.69 -2.30 -0.08
N ARG A 259 -14.39 -2.38 1.06
CA ARG A 259 -14.70 -1.20 1.89
C ARG A 259 -13.43 -0.52 2.39
N PHE A 260 -12.43 -1.29 2.82
CA PHE A 260 -11.14 -0.75 3.24
C PHE A 260 -10.39 -0.08 2.09
N SER A 261 -10.39 -0.69 0.90
CA SER A 261 -9.78 -0.12 -0.31
C SER A 261 -10.44 1.21 -0.70
N ALA A 262 -11.77 1.26 -0.72
CA ALA A 262 -12.52 2.49 -1.02
C ALA A 262 -12.27 3.59 0.02
N LEU A 263 -12.30 3.23 1.31
CA LEU A 263 -12.09 4.16 2.42
C LEU A 263 -10.68 4.79 2.45
N THR A 264 -9.67 3.99 2.11
CA THR A 264 -8.26 4.41 2.08
C THR A 264 -7.81 4.92 0.72
N PHE A 265 -8.74 4.99 -0.24
CA PHE A 265 -8.49 5.33 -1.64
C PHE A 265 -7.33 4.53 -2.26
N ASN A 266 -7.25 3.24 -1.91
CA ASN A 266 -6.22 2.32 -2.37
C ASN A 266 -6.83 1.35 -3.39
N ALA A 267 -6.62 1.63 -4.67
CA ALA A 267 -7.15 0.83 -5.78
C ALA A 267 -6.19 -0.28 -6.25
N HIS A 268 -5.27 -0.77 -5.41
CA HIS A 268 -4.38 -1.88 -5.77
C HIS A 268 -5.18 -3.16 -6.00
N LYS A 269 -5.16 -3.65 -7.24
CA LYS A 269 -5.99 -4.74 -7.76
C LYS A 269 -5.84 -6.06 -7.02
N ILE A 270 -4.72 -6.32 -6.35
CA ILE A 270 -4.55 -7.53 -5.53
C ILE A 270 -5.58 -7.63 -4.40
N HIS A 271 -6.24 -6.54 -4.01
CA HIS A 271 -7.20 -6.50 -2.90
C HIS A 271 -8.66 -6.73 -3.30
N TYR A 272 -9.01 -6.63 -4.59
CA TYR A 272 -10.41 -6.73 -5.03
C TYR A 272 -10.61 -7.41 -6.40
N SER A 273 -9.59 -7.48 -7.24
CA SER A 273 -9.67 -8.10 -8.57
C SER A 273 -9.06 -9.50 -8.51
N LEU A 274 -9.90 -10.51 -8.35
CA LEU A 274 -9.46 -11.91 -8.35
C LEU A 274 -8.69 -12.30 -9.63
N PRO A 275 -9.14 -11.94 -10.86
CA PRO A 275 -8.38 -12.22 -12.07
C PRO A 275 -6.99 -11.58 -12.04
N TRP A 276 -6.85 -10.34 -11.58
CA TRP A 276 -5.53 -9.71 -11.47
C TRP A 276 -4.64 -10.40 -10.44
N ALA A 277 -5.16 -10.58 -9.22
CA ALA A 277 -4.43 -11.20 -8.13
C ALA A 277 -3.87 -12.57 -8.56
N ARG A 278 -4.72 -13.40 -9.17
CA ARG A 278 -4.37 -14.77 -9.57
C ARG A 278 -3.56 -14.85 -10.84
N ASP A 279 -4.06 -14.25 -11.92
CA ASP A 279 -3.56 -14.51 -13.26
C ASP A 279 -2.40 -13.57 -13.64
N VAL A 280 -2.25 -12.44 -12.93
CA VAL A 280 -1.14 -11.49 -13.14
C VAL A 280 -0.11 -11.62 -12.03
N GLU A 281 -0.50 -11.48 -10.75
CA GLU A 281 0.46 -11.43 -9.64
C GLU A 281 0.74 -12.78 -8.95
N GLY A 282 0.04 -13.85 -9.35
CA GLY A 282 0.29 -15.21 -8.87
C GLY A 282 -0.20 -15.49 -7.45
N HIS A 283 -1.08 -14.64 -6.92
CA HIS A 283 -1.75 -14.86 -5.64
C HIS A 283 -2.85 -15.91 -5.78
N LYS A 284 -3.09 -16.72 -4.74
CA LYS A 284 -4.17 -17.72 -4.83
C LYS A 284 -5.58 -17.13 -4.76
N ASP A 285 -5.71 -15.95 -4.16
CA ASP A 285 -6.95 -15.18 -4.01
C ASP A 285 -6.61 -13.69 -3.79
N ILE A 286 -7.60 -12.82 -3.58
CA ILE A 286 -7.38 -11.44 -3.18
C ILE A 286 -6.74 -11.33 -1.79
N VAL A 287 -5.80 -10.40 -1.66
CA VAL A 287 -4.87 -10.29 -0.53
C VAL A 287 -5.38 -9.32 0.51
N VAL A 288 -5.28 -9.66 1.79
CA VAL A 288 -5.59 -8.77 2.93
C VAL A 288 -4.53 -7.67 3.04
N HIS A 289 -4.95 -6.42 3.21
CA HIS A 289 -4.05 -5.27 3.33
C HIS A 289 -3.12 -5.37 4.55
N GLY A 290 -1.84 -5.09 4.36
CA GLY A 290 -0.88 -4.93 5.47
C GLY A 290 -1.31 -3.87 6.51
N PRO A 291 -1.77 -2.68 6.09
CA PRO A 291 -2.34 -1.68 6.98
C PRO A 291 -3.55 -2.16 7.82
N LEU A 292 -4.43 -2.98 7.24
CA LEU A 292 -5.56 -3.56 7.97
C LEU A 292 -5.10 -4.54 9.07
N ASN A 293 -4.05 -5.31 8.78
CA ASN A 293 -3.41 -6.18 9.77
C ASN A 293 -2.78 -5.37 10.92
N LEU A 294 -2.12 -4.25 10.62
CA LEU A 294 -1.56 -3.35 11.62
C LEU A 294 -2.64 -2.75 12.55
N ILE A 295 -3.75 -2.30 11.97
CA ILE A 295 -4.91 -1.82 12.75
C ILE A 295 -5.44 -2.93 13.65
N SER A 296 -5.58 -4.15 13.12
CA SER A 296 -6.11 -5.28 13.89
C SER A 296 -5.20 -5.68 15.06
N ILE A 297 -3.87 -5.55 14.90
CA ILE A 297 -2.89 -5.74 15.98
C ILE A 297 -3.08 -4.69 17.07
N LEU A 298 -3.16 -3.41 16.70
CA LEU A 298 -3.32 -2.30 17.64
C LEU A 298 -4.68 -2.35 18.36
N ASP A 299 -5.72 -2.82 17.68
CA ASP A 299 -7.03 -3.06 18.28
C ASP A 299 -7.00 -4.17 19.31
N LEU A 300 -6.37 -5.32 19.01
CA LEU A 300 -6.20 -6.38 20.01
C LEU A 300 -5.43 -5.86 21.22
N TRP A 301 -4.29 -5.19 20.98
CA TRP A 301 -3.49 -4.60 22.05
C TRP A 301 -4.30 -3.64 22.92
N ARG A 302 -5.09 -2.74 22.32
CA ARG A 302 -5.93 -1.80 23.06
C ARG A 302 -7.00 -2.52 23.87
N ASP A 303 -7.60 -3.56 23.31
CA ASP A 303 -8.67 -4.31 23.98
C ASP A 303 -8.15 -5.19 25.14
N THR A 304 -6.84 -5.47 25.23
CA THR A 304 -6.25 -6.15 26.41
C THR A 304 -5.93 -5.19 27.56
N ARG A 305 -5.91 -3.86 27.33
CA ARG A 305 -5.63 -2.86 28.36
C ARG A 305 -6.87 -2.59 29.21
N GLN A 306 -7.08 -3.46 30.20
CA GLN A 306 -8.14 -3.33 31.21
C GLN A 306 -7.76 -2.33 32.31
N ASN A 307 -8.77 -1.80 33.03
CA ASN A 307 -8.62 -0.93 34.21
C ASN A 307 -7.83 0.38 34.00
N VAL A 308 -7.85 0.90 32.78
CA VAL A 308 -7.32 2.23 32.46
C VAL A 308 -8.28 3.31 32.93
N ALA A 309 -7.74 4.41 33.47
CA ALA A 309 -8.54 5.54 33.96
C ALA A 309 -9.32 6.23 32.82
N ASP A 310 -8.68 6.38 31.65
CA ASP A 310 -9.31 6.90 30.44
C ASP A 310 -8.99 5.97 29.25
N PRO A 311 -9.97 5.18 28.75
CA PRO A 311 -9.76 4.29 27.61
C PRO A 311 -9.48 5.04 26.30
N THR A 312 -9.77 6.34 26.23
CA THR A 312 -9.54 7.17 25.04
C THR A 312 -8.08 7.63 24.89
N LEU A 313 -7.28 7.48 25.95
CA LEU A 313 -5.87 7.85 26.00
C LEU A 313 -4.92 6.63 26.00
N VAL A 314 -5.46 5.44 25.74
CA VAL A 314 -4.67 4.20 25.61
C VAL A 314 -3.97 4.16 24.26
N VAL A 315 -2.72 4.62 24.26
CA VAL A 315 -1.87 4.73 23.08
C VAL A 315 -0.49 4.14 23.41
N PRO A 316 0.06 3.22 22.61
CA PRO A 316 1.41 2.71 22.83
C PRO A 316 2.44 3.80 22.53
N GLU A 317 3.68 3.69 23.02
CA GLU A 317 4.73 4.63 22.62
C GLU A 317 5.19 4.33 21.19
N ARG A 318 5.25 3.04 20.86
CA ARG A 318 5.78 2.59 19.56
C ARG A 318 5.28 1.20 19.19
N ILE A 319 5.11 0.97 17.90
CA ILE A 319 5.00 -0.37 17.31
C ILE A 319 5.98 -0.49 16.15
N SER A 320 6.74 -1.58 16.10
CA SER A 320 7.48 -2.00 14.91
C SER A 320 6.82 -3.25 14.32
N TYR A 321 6.76 -3.37 13.00
CA TYR A 321 6.09 -4.50 12.35
C TYR A 321 6.72 -4.87 11.00
N ARG A 322 6.58 -6.13 10.62
CA ARG A 322 7.09 -6.67 9.36
C ARG A 322 6.16 -7.72 8.78
N ALA A 323 5.70 -7.50 7.55
CA ALA A 323 4.98 -8.48 6.77
C ALA A 323 5.93 -9.54 6.21
N THR A 324 5.54 -10.81 6.32
CA THR A 324 6.37 -11.97 5.93
C THR A 324 5.73 -12.84 4.85
N SER A 325 4.39 -12.89 4.79
CA SER A 325 3.63 -13.58 3.75
C SER A 325 2.21 -12.99 3.59
N PRO A 326 1.59 -13.09 2.39
CA PRO A 326 0.23 -12.60 2.16
C PRO A 326 -0.80 -13.46 2.92
N LEU A 327 -1.85 -12.82 3.42
CA LEU A 327 -3.11 -13.45 3.86
C LEU A 327 -4.17 -13.27 2.79
N TYR A 328 -5.13 -14.18 2.71
CA TYR A 328 -6.15 -14.15 1.66
C TYR A 328 -7.55 -13.99 2.23
N ALA A 329 -8.46 -13.39 1.45
CA ALA A 329 -9.86 -13.28 1.86
C ALA A 329 -10.49 -14.66 2.11
N GLY A 330 -11.38 -14.72 3.10
CA GLY A 330 -12.05 -15.94 3.53
C GLY A 330 -11.17 -16.90 4.36
N GLU A 331 -9.88 -16.63 4.52
CA GLU A 331 -9.04 -17.41 5.43
C GLU A 331 -9.18 -16.93 6.87
N GLU A 332 -9.35 -17.90 7.77
CA GLU A 332 -9.18 -17.66 9.19
C GLU A 332 -7.71 -17.47 9.54
N TYR A 333 -7.42 -16.44 10.33
CA TYR A 333 -6.11 -16.23 10.93
C TYR A 333 -6.24 -15.73 12.36
N ARG A 334 -5.17 -15.87 13.13
CA ARG A 334 -5.09 -15.47 14.53
C ARG A 334 -4.07 -14.36 14.71
N ILE A 335 -4.43 -13.37 15.51
CA ILE A 335 -3.49 -12.42 16.09
C ILE A 335 -3.17 -12.93 17.49
N VAL A 336 -1.90 -13.24 17.73
CA VAL A 336 -1.39 -13.73 19.01
C VAL A 336 -0.48 -12.66 19.59
N LEU A 337 -0.85 -12.12 20.74
CA LEU A 337 -0.15 -11.09 21.48
C LEU A 337 0.39 -11.70 22.77
N GLU A 338 1.70 -11.59 23.00
CA GLU A 338 2.39 -12.10 24.17
C GLU A 338 2.98 -10.92 24.96
N GLU A 339 2.50 -10.71 26.19
CA GLU A 339 2.97 -9.62 27.06
C GLU A 339 4.28 -9.98 27.77
N GLY A 340 5.19 -9.02 27.92
CA GLY A 340 6.50 -9.20 28.55
C GLY A 340 7.33 -7.91 28.48
N GLU A 341 8.67 -8.02 28.56
CA GLU A 341 9.58 -6.92 28.20
C GLU A 341 9.47 -6.64 26.70
N GLY A 342 8.56 -5.71 26.34
CA GLY A 342 8.05 -5.54 24.98
C GLY A 342 6.94 -6.54 24.67
N THR A 343 5.81 -6.04 24.16
CA THR A 343 4.68 -6.88 23.77
C THR A 343 4.90 -7.43 22.36
N LYS A 344 5.12 -8.74 22.23
CA LYS A 344 5.35 -9.38 20.93
C LYS A 344 4.03 -9.79 20.30
N VAL A 345 3.89 -9.59 19.00
CA VAL A 345 2.68 -9.94 18.28
C VAL A 345 3.01 -10.73 17.01
N GLN A 346 2.25 -11.78 16.74
CA GLN A 346 2.31 -12.54 15.49
C GLN A 346 0.92 -12.66 14.88
N ILE A 347 0.85 -12.52 13.57
CA ILE A 347 -0.32 -12.95 12.79
C ILE A 347 -0.02 -14.33 12.19
N ILE A 348 -0.82 -15.31 12.59
CA ILE A 348 -0.66 -16.72 12.24
C ILE A 348 -1.86 -17.16 11.41
N GLY A 349 -1.64 -17.55 10.16
CA GLY A 349 -2.66 -18.02 9.24
C GLY A 349 -2.75 -19.54 9.16
N PRO A 350 -3.43 -20.07 8.12
CA PRO A 350 -3.57 -21.51 7.91
C PRO A 350 -2.22 -22.24 7.89
N GLY A 351 -2.17 -23.43 8.51
CA GLY A 351 -0.95 -24.24 8.61
C GLY A 351 0.13 -23.67 9.54
N GLY A 352 -0.21 -22.69 10.39
CA GLY A 352 0.73 -22.12 11.37
C GLY A 352 1.74 -21.15 10.76
N MET A 353 1.55 -20.74 9.51
CA MET A 353 2.46 -19.79 8.85
C MET A 353 2.34 -18.40 9.49
N VAL A 354 3.48 -17.76 9.72
CA VAL A 354 3.52 -16.37 10.22
C VAL A 354 3.46 -15.39 9.04
N HIS A 355 2.45 -14.53 9.04
CA HIS A 355 2.19 -13.53 8.00
C HIS A 355 2.64 -12.12 8.37
N MET A 356 2.66 -11.81 9.66
CA MET A 356 3.20 -10.56 10.18
C MET A 356 3.79 -10.78 11.57
N LYS A 357 4.88 -10.09 11.86
CA LYS A 357 5.45 -9.98 13.22
C LYS A 357 5.43 -8.52 13.63
N ALA A 358 5.16 -8.25 14.90
CA ALA A 358 5.25 -6.91 15.46
C ALA A 358 5.75 -6.94 16.90
N GLU A 359 6.20 -5.79 17.38
CA GLU A 359 6.61 -5.55 18.76
C GLU A 359 6.10 -4.17 19.18
N ILE A 360 5.37 -4.13 20.29
CA ILE A 360 4.74 -2.92 20.85
C ILE A 360 5.43 -2.57 22.17
N HIS A 361 5.76 -1.29 22.33
CA HIS A 361 6.38 -0.72 23.53
C HIS A 361 5.44 0.30 24.17
#